data_AF-A0A5B0HD43-F1
#
_entry.id   AF-A0A5B0HD43-F1
#
_cell.length_a   1.000
_cell.length_b   1.000
_cell.length_c   1.000
_cell.angle_alpha   90.00
_cell.angle_beta   90.00
_cell.angle_gamma   90.00
#
_symmetry.space_group_name_H-M   'P 1'
#
loop_
_entity.id
_entity.type
_entity.pdbx_description
1 polymer ?
#
loop_
_entity_poly.entity_id
_entity_poly.type
_entity_poly.pdbx_seq_one_letter_code
_entity_poly.pdbx_strand_id
1 'polypeptide(L)'
;MTQKVYYDVTTGAITGMYDDAVRPSPSVPNGQAALAVTPAQWVQIGPEWGVVNGTLTTLPVVVSTPSLAQQAQGALSAGLTITSTGTPALDGVYSVNSTAQQNITATQLYVTVNGKFPGSSGTMSWSQANGSVVTFPSVAEFQAFASAVASYVADLQEIILTNSGSLPEATATLP
;
A
#
# COMPACT_ATOMS: atom_id res chain seq x y z
N MET A 1 -14.15 40.32 -21.78
CA MET A 1 -13.78 38.89 -21.86
C MET A 1 -14.17 38.27 -20.53
N THR A 2 -14.97 37.21 -20.53
CA THR A 2 -15.46 36.61 -19.28
C THR A 2 -14.88 35.21 -19.17
N GLN A 3 -13.98 35.06 -18.20
CA GLN A 3 -13.41 33.78 -17.83
C GLN A 3 -14.27 33.16 -16.74
N LYS A 4 -14.50 31.85 -16.83
CA LYS A 4 -15.38 31.12 -15.92
C LYS A 4 -14.74 29.79 -15.54
N VAL A 5 -14.93 29.41 -14.28
CA VAL A 5 -14.68 28.03 -13.86
C VAL A 5 -15.99 27.31 -13.65
N TYR A 6 -16.04 26.06 -14.10
CA TYR A 6 -17.13 25.14 -13.78
C TYR A 6 -16.70 24.33 -12.58
N TYR A 7 -17.61 24.13 -11.64
CA TYR A 7 -17.33 23.41 -10.42
C TYR A 7 -18.50 22.50 -10.05
N ASP A 8 -18.18 21.37 -9.42
CA ASP A 8 -19.16 20.45 -8.86
C ASP A 8 -19.83 21.09 -7.63
N VAL A 9 -21.16 21.20 -7.62
CA VAL A 9 -21.88 21.95 -6.57
C VAL A 9 -21.86 21.25 -5.21
N THR A 10 -21.50 19.96 -5.16
CA THR A 10 -21.46 19.16 -3.93
C THR A 10 -20.10 19.28 -3.25
N THR A 11 -19.03 19.22 -4.03
CA THR A 11 -17.65 19.18 -3.55
C THR A 11 -16.94 20.53 -3.65
N GLY A 12 -17.44 21.44 -4.48
CA GLY A 12 -16.76 22.70 -4.81
C GLY A 12 -15.55 22.54 -5.73
N ALA A 13 -15.21 21.32 -6.16
CA ALA A 13 -14.04 21.06 -7.00
C ALA A 13 -14.22 21.65 -8.40
N ILE A 14 -13.19 22.32 -8.93
CA ILE A 14 -13.18 22.84 -10.30
C ILE A 14 -13.09 21.65 -11.28
N THR A 15 -14.06 21.56 -12.18
CA THR A 15 -14.18 20.49 -13.20
C THR A 15 -13.81 20.97 -14.60
N GLY A 16 -13.70 22.28 -14.80
CA GLY A 16 -13.30 22.87 -16.06
C GLY A 16 -13.08 24.37 -15.98
N MET A 17 -12.34 24.90 -16.94
CA MET A 17 -12.05 26.32 -17.09
C MET A 17 -12.39 26.74 -18.53
N TYR A 18 -13.16 27.81 -18.68
CA TYR A 18 -13.64 28.30 -19.98
C TYR A 18 -13.38 29.79 -20.15
N ASP A 19 -12.96 30.18 -21.36
CA ASP A 19 -12.81 31.56 -21.77
C ASP A 19 -13.72 31.84 -22.96
N ASP A 20 -14.81 32.58 -22.72
CA ASP A 20 -15.83 32.90 -23.74
C ASP A 20 -15.26 33.69 -24.92
N ALA A 21 -14.10 34.35 -24.77
CA ALA A 21 -13.45 35.07 -25.85
C ALA A 21 -12.73 34.12 -26.84
N VAL A 22 -12.33 32.94 -26.38
CA VAL A 22 -11.62 31.93 -27.18
C VAL A 22 -12.58 30.87 -27.70
N ARG A 23 -13.49 30.41 -26.84
CA ARG A 23 -14.50 29.41 -27.19
C ARG A 23 -15.77 29.68 -26.39
N PRO A 24 -16.95 29.73 -27.04
CA PRO A 24 -18.21 29.85 -26.31
C PRO A 24 -18.30 28.76 -25.23
N SER A 25 -18.65 29.15 -24.01
CA SER A 25 -18.87 28.21 -22.92
C SER A 25 -19.95 27.19 -23.31
N PRO A 26 -19.73 25.87 -23.09
CA PRO A 26 -20.80 24.89 -23.25
C PRO A 26 -21.91 25.15 -22.22
N SER A 27 -23.09 24.56 -22.41
CA SER A 27 -24.08 24.52 -21.34
C SER A 27 -23.46 23.92 -20.08
N VAL A 28 -23.77 24.50 -18.91
CA VAL A 28 -23.28 23.98 -17.63
C VAL A 28 -23.83 22.56 -17.44
N PRO A 29 -22.98 21.54 -17.26
CA PRO A 29 -23.45 20.18 -17.04
C PRO A 29 -24.34 20.09 -15.79
N ASN A 30 -25.29 19.14 -15.79
CA ASN A 30 -26.14 18.92 -14.63
C ASN A 30 -25.27 18.58 -13.39
N GLY A 31 -25.58 19.16 -12.24
CA GLY A 31 -24.78 19.01 -11.01
C GLY A 31 -23.53 19.92 -10.95
N GLN A 32 -23.35 20.84 -11.91
CA GLN A 32 -22.29 21.85 -11.87
C GLN A 32 -22.86 23.27 -11.81
N ALA A 33 -22.02 24.22 -11.43
CA ALA A 33 -22.28 25.65 -11.52
C ALA A 33 -21.07 26.35 -12.15
N ALA A 34 -21.30 27.56 -12.66
CA ALA A 34 -20.25 28.39 -13.25
C ALA A 34 -20.00 29.61 -12.36
N LEU A 35 -18.73 29.87 -12.04
CA LEU A 35 -18.28 31.08 -11.36
C LEU A 35 -17.45 31.92 -12.31
N ALA A 36 -17.82 33.18 -12.52
CA ALA A 36 -16.97 34.13 -13.24
C ALA A 36 -15.74 34.48 -12.38
N VAL A 37 -14.56 34.45 -12.98
CA VAL A 37 -13.29 34.74 -12.31
C VAL A 37 -12.56 35.87 -13.01
N THR A 38 -11.73 36.59 -12.25
CA THR A 38 -10.86 37.65 -12.79
C THR A 38 -9.65 37.04 -13.52
N PRO A 39 -9.01 37.76 -14.45
CA PRO A 39 -7.77 37.30 -15.09
C PRO A 39 -6.64 36.97 -14.10
N ALA A 40 -6.57 37.68 -12.97
CA ALA A 40 -5.59 37.41 -11.92
C ALA A 40 -5.88 36.08 -11.19
N GLN A 41 -7.16 35.79 -10.89
CA GLN A 41 -7.56 34.51 -10.31
C GLN A 41 -7.33 33.36 -11.30
N TRP A 42 -7.65 33.56 -12.58
CA TRP A 42 -7.52 32.55 -13.62
C TRP A 42 -6.12 31.94 -13.70
N VAL A 43 -5.07 32.77 -13.60
CA VAL A 43 -3.68 32.29 -13.65
C VAL A 43 -3.20 31.66 -12.34
N GLN A 44 -3.94 31.81 -11.24
CA GLN A 44 -3.60 31.25 -9.92
C GLN A 44 -4.31 29.93 -9.62
N ILE A 45 -5.33 29.55 -10.40
CA ILE A 45 -6.12 28.33 -10.19
C ILE A 45 -5.25 27.10 -10.48
N GLY A 46 -4.92 26.39 -9.41
CA GLY A 46 -4.28 25.07 -9.41
C GLY A 46 -5.24 23.94 -8.98
N PRO A 47 -4.76 22.70 -8.89
CA PRO A 47 -5.57 21.54 -8.46
C PRO A 47 -6.10 21.66 -7.02
N GLU A 48 -5.50 22.52 -6.20
CA GLU A 48 -5.94 22.82 -4.83
C GLU A 48 -7.08 23.85 -4.75
N TRP A 49 -7.56 24.40 -5.86
CA TRP A 49 -8.60 25.43 -5.86
C TRP A 49 -10.00 24.87 -6.11
N GLY A 50 -10.98 25.52 -5.48
CA GLY A 50 -12.41 25.21 -5.60
C GLY A 50 -13.28 26.42 -5.32
N VAL A 51 -14.59 26.21 -5.36
CA VAL A 51 -15.60 27.22 -5.06
C VAL A 51 -16.39 26.81 -3.84
N VAL A 52 -16.33 27.62 -2.78
CA VAL A 52 -17.09 27.44 -1.54
C VAL A 52 -17.97 28.65 -1.33
N ASN A 53 -19.29 28.44 -1.22
CA ASN A 53 -20.28 29.52 -1.09
C ASN A 53 -20.14 30.62 -2.15
N GLY A 54 -19.87 30.22 -3.40
CA GLY A 54 -19.70 31.15 -4.53
C GLY A 54 -18.38 31.93 -4.54
N THR A 55 -17.44 31.61 -3.65
CA THR A 55 -16.12 32.24 -3.60
C THR A 55 -15.04 31.24 -3.99
N LEU A 56 -14.17 31.66 -4.91
CA LEU A 56 -12.97 30.90 -5.27
C LEU A 56 -11.99 30.88 -4.09
N THR A 57 -11.64 29.69 -3.62
CA THR A 57 -10.76 29.48 -2.46
C THR A 57 -9.92 28.24 -2.66
N THR A 58 -8.80 28.11 -1.94
CA THR A 58 -8.10 26.84 -1.84
C THR A 58 -8.97 25.86 -1.04
N LEU A 59 -9.24 24.69 -1.60
CA LEU A 59 -9.81 23.56 -0.88
C LEU A 59 -8.70 22.91 -0.04
N PRO A 60 -9.01 22.40 1.16
CA PRO A 60 -8.07 21.55 1.87
C PRO A 60 -7.69 20.37 0.97
N VAL A 61 -6.39 20.09 0.84
CA VAL A 61 -5.92 18.92 0.10
C VAL A 61 -6.50 17.68 0.77
N VAL A 62 -7.46 17.04 0.11
CA VAL A 62 -8.02 15.79 0.59
C VAL A 62 -7.01 14.70 0.23
N VAL A 63 -6.11 14.38 1.16
CA VAL A 63 -5.28 13.18 1.00
C VAL A 63 -6.23 11.98 1.03
N SER A 64 -6.40 11.31 -0.11
CA SER A 64 -7.22 10.12 -0.15
C SER A 64 -6.61 9.08 0.78
N THR A 65 -7.37 8.64 1.78
CA THR A 65 -6.97 7.50 2.59
C THR A 65 -6.63 6.33 1.66
N PRO A 66 -5.45 5.71 1.79
CA PRO A 66 -5.08 4.57 0.96
C PRO A 66 -6.15 3.47 1.05
N SER A 67 -6.49 2.87 -0.09
CA SER A 67 -7.38 1.72 -0.10
C SER A 67 -6.79 0.56 0.71
N LEU A 68 -7.62 -0.39 1.16
CA LEU A 68 -7.12 -1.58 1.87
C LEU A 68 -6.10 -2.34 1.01
N ALA A 69 -6.33 -2.46 -0.30
CA ALA A 69 -5.36 -3.05 -1.22
C ALA A 69 -4.02 -2.30 -1.24
N GLN A 70 -4.01 -0.96 -1.22
CA GLN A 70 -2.78 -0.16 -1.14
C GLN A 70 -2.07 -0.35 0.21
N GLN A 71 -2.82 -0.44 1.31
CA GLN A 71 -2.25 -0.71 2.64
C GLN A 71 -1.62 -2.11 2.69
N ALA A 72 -2.28 -3.13 2.14
CA ALA A 72 -1.77 -4.49 2.08
C ALA A 72 -0.51 -4.63 1.20
N GLN A 73 -0.43 -3.90 0.09
CA GLN A 73 0.80 -3.81 -0.72
C GLN A 73 1.96 -3.19 0.07
N GLY A 74 1.68 -2.16 0.87
CA GLY A 74 2.64 -1.57 1.80
C GLY A 74 3.13 -2.59 2.84
N ALA A 75 2.21 -3.37 3.41
CA ALA A 75 2.52 -4.41 4.41
C ALA A 75 3.40 -5.54 3.84
N LEU A 76 3.14 -6.01 2.61
CA LEU A 76 4.01 -6.98 1.93
C LEU A 76 5.44 -6.45 1.76
N SER A 77 5.58 -5.15 1.48
CA SER A 77 6.88 -4.51 1.29
C SER A 77 7.61 -4.28 2.62
N ALA A 78 6.88 -4.09 3.71
CA ALA A 78 7.44 -3.90 5.05
C ALA A 78 8.02 -5.19 5.66
N GLY A 79 7.49 -6.36 5.29
CA GLY A 79 7.93 -7.64 5.84
C GLY A 79 7.05 -8.16 6.99
N LEU A 80 7.49 -9.25 7.60
CA LEU A 80 6.87 -9.84 8.80
C LEU A 80 7.85 -9.79 9.96
N THR A 81 7.42 -9.24 11.09
CA THR A 81 8.22 -9.27 12.32
C THR A 81 8.04 -10.62 13.00
N ILE A 82 9.13 -11.32 13.27
CA ILE A 82 9.14 -12.54 14.06
C ILE A 82 9.65 -12.21 15.44
N THR A 83 8.95 -12.70 16.46
CA THR A 83 9.44 -12.80 17.84
C THR A 83 9.62 -14.29 18.15
N SER A 84 10.71 -14.68 18.80
CA SER A 84 11.00 -16.08 19.13
C SER A 84 11.22 -16.25 20.63
N THR A 85 10.60 -17.28 21.21
CA THR A 85 10.86 -17.69 22.60
C THR A 85 11.99 -18.71 22.73
N GLY A 86 12.54 -19.16 21.60
CA GLY A 86 13.56 -20.19 21.49
C GLY A 86 14.99 -19.68 21.72
N THR A 87 15.96 -20.60 21.64
CA THR A 87 17.39 -20.28 21.72
C THR A 87 18.16 -21.03 20.63
N PRO A 88 18.87 -20.34 19.72
CA PRO A 88 19.03 -18.88 19.63
C PRO A 88 17.74 -18.16 19.23
N ALA A 89 17.61 -16.90 19.65
CA ALA A 89 16.45 -16.08 19.29
C ALA A 89 16.45 -15.78 17.78
N LEU A 90 15.29 -15.96 17.15
CA LEU A 90 15.04 -15.66 15.73
C LEU A 90 14.33 -14.31 15.54
N ASP A 91 14.48 -13.40 16.50
CA ASP A 91 13.82 -12.10 16.46
C ASP A 91 14.30 -11.26 15.27
N GLY A 92 13.36 -10.68 14.52
CA GLY A 92 13.69 -9.74 13.47
C GLY A 92 12.59 -9.56 12.43
N VAL A 93 12.85 -8.69 11.45
CA VAL A 93 11.95 -8.47 10.32
C VAL A 93 12.43 -9.32 9.15
N TYR A 94 11.57 -10.15 8.62
CA TYR A 94 11.85 -11.01 7.48
C TYR A 94 11.16 -10.47 6.24
N SER A 95 11.91 -10.38 5.14
CA SER A 95 11.32 -10.00 3.86
C SER A 95 10.32 -11.07 3.42
N VAL A 96 9.15 -10.62 2.97
CA VAL A 96 8.11 -11.48 2.37
C VAL A 96 7.88 -11.12 0.90
N ASN A 97 8.87 -10.51 0.24
CA ASN A 97 8.80 -10.23 -1.20
C ASN A 97 8.81 -11.54 -2.03
N SER A 98 8.54 -11.44 -3.33
CA SER A 98 8.42 -12.61 -4.21
C SER A 98 9.67 -13.50 -4.23
N THR A 99 10.87 -12.92 -4.19
CA THR A 99 12.13 -13.69 -4.11
C THR A 99 12.25 -14.44 -2.77
N ALA A 100 11.93 -13.79 -1.66
CA ALA A 100 11.94 -14.42 -0.35
C ALA A 100 10.92 -15.56 -0.28
N GLN A 101 9.69 -15.34 -0.79
CA GLN A 101 8.66 -16.38 -0.87
C GLN A 101 9.14 -17.60 -1.67
N GLN A 102 9.73 -17.39 -2.85
CA GLN A 102 10.27 -18.49 -3.67
C GLN A 102 11.34 -19.30 -2.92
N ASN A 103 12.26 -18.62 -2.24
CA ASN A 103 13.30 -19.28 -1.45
C ASN A 103 12.71 -20.05 -0.26
N ILE A 104 11.74 -19.47 0.46
CA ILE A 104 11.06 -20.13 1.58
C ILE A 104 10.34 -21.38 1.08
N THR A 105 9.58 -21.28 0.00
CA THR A 105 8.87 -22.42 -0.61
C THR A 105 9.83 -23.51 -1.07
N ALA A 106 10.93 -23.15 -1.74
CA ALA A 106 11.93 -24.12 -2.20
C ALA A 106 12.59 -24.87 -1.04
N THR A 107 13.02 -24.16 0.01
CA THR A 107 13.59 -24.79 1.20
C THR A 107 12.56 -25.64 1.94
N GLN A 108 11.34 -25.14 2.12
CA GLN A 108 10.26 -25.89 2.77
C GLN A 108 9.95 -27.19 2.04
N LEU A 109 9.90 -27.16 0.70
CA LEU A 109 9.70 -28.36 -0.11
C LEU A 109 10.86 -29.34 0.07
N TYR A 110 12.11 -28.87 0.03
CA TYR A 110 13.27 -29.72 0.25
C TYR A 110 13.22 -30.40 1.63
N VAL A 111 12.95 -29.62 2.68
CA VAL A 111 12.84 -30.08 4.06
C VAL A 111 11.71 -31.10 4.20
N THR A 112 10.56 -30.86 3.57
CA THR A 112 9.41 -31.79 3.59
C THR A 112 9.76 -33.13 2.93
N VAL A 113 10.50 -33.11 1.82
CA VAL A 113 10.88 -34.32 1.08
C VAL A 113 12.02 -35.09 1.76
N ASN A 114 12.99 -34.38 2.35
CA ASN A 114 14.25 -34.99 2.82
C ASN A 114 14.38 -35.08 4.35
N GLY A 115 13.51 -34.41 5.11
CA GLY A 115 13.55 -34.36 6.57
C GLY A 115 14.77 -33.62 7.15
N LYS A 116 15.50 -32.85 6.33
CA LYS A 116 16.73 -32.13 6.73
C LYS A 116 16.93 -30.87 5.89
N PHE A 117 17.79 -29.97 6.35
CA PHE A 117 18.17 -28.79 5.57
C PHE A 117 18.99 -29.16 4.32
N PRO A 118 18.90 -28.34 3.24
CA PRO A 118 19.81 -28.45 2.10
C PRO A 118 21.27 -28.43 2.55
N GLY A 119 22.12 -29.27 1.94
CA GLY A 119 23.52 -29.41 2.34
C GLY A 119 23.76 -30.37 3.52
N SER A 120 22.70 -30.99 4.06
CA SER A 120 22.75 -31.94 5.19
C SER A 120 23.30 -31.34 6.50
N SER A 121 23.26 -30.03 6.66
CA SER A 121 23.52 -29.38 7.94
C SER A 121 22.33 -29.57 8.89
N GLY A 122 22.60 -29.62 10.20
CA GLY A 122 21.56 -29.56 11.23
C GLY A 122 20.93 -28.17 11.36
N THR A 123 21.55 -27.15 10.76
CA THR A 123 21.19 -25.74 10.88
C THR A 123 21.13 -25.06 9.51
N MET A 124 20.44 -23.92 9.41
CA MET A 124 20.40 -23.14 8.16
C MET A 124 20.45 -21.64 8.44
N SER A 125 21.38 -20.95 7.76
CA SER A 125 21.46 -19.49 7.82
C SER A 125 20.42 -18.83 6.93
N TRP A 126 19.83 -17.74 7.40
CA TRP A 126 18.81 -16.99 6.69
C TRP A 126 18.99 -15.48 6.90
N SER A 127 18.81 -14.70 5.84
CA SER A 127 18.92 -13.24 5.91
C SER A 127 17.61 -12.59 6.35
N GLN A 128 17.71 -11.62 7.27
CA GLN A 128 16.64 -10.70 7.63
C GLN A 128 16.54 -9.56 6.61
N ALA A 129 15.46 -8.79 6.68
CA ALA A 129 15.20 -7.65 5.80
C ALA A 129 16.28 -6.55 5.88
N ASN A 130 16.94 -6.41 7.04
CA ASN A 130 18.05 -5.47 7.24
C ASN A 130 19.42 -6.02 6.81
N GLY A 131 19.47 -7.23 6.24
CA GLY A 131 20.71 -7.89 5.82
C GLY A 131 21.46 -8.64 6.92
N SER A 132 20.99 -8.60 8.18
CA SER A 132 21.54 -9.45 9.24
C SER A 132 21.27 -10.93 8.92
N VAL A 133 22.07 -11.83 9.45
CA VAL A 133 21.93 -13.28 9.24
C VAL A 133 21.66 -13.94 10.58
N VAL A 134 20.59 -14.73 10.63
CA VAL A 134 20.29 -15.62 11.74
C VAL A 134 20.48 -17.07 11.31
N THR A 135 20.59 -17.98 12.26
CA THR A 135 20.71 -19.40 11.99
C THR A 135 19.55 -20.14 12.63
N PHE A 136 18.72 -20.77 11.81
CA PHE A 136 17.71 -21.72 12.27
C PHE A 136 18.43 -22.97 12.80
N PRO A 137 18.27 -23.31 14.10
CA PRO A 137 18.92 -24.45 14.74
C PRO A 137 18.22 -25.79 14.42
N SER A 138 16.99 -25.76 13.90
CA SER A 138 16.22 -26.98 13.61
C SER A 138 15.25 -26.81 12.45
N VAL A 139 14.95 -27.93 11.80
CA VAL A 139 13.90 -28.02 10.77
C VAL A 139 12.54 -27.55 11.30
N ALA A 140 12.21 -27.89 12.55
CA ALA A 140 10.92 -27.54 13.15
C ALA A 140 10.74 -26.02 13.25
N GLU A 141 11.77 -25.29 13.68
CA GLU A 141 11.71 -23.83 13.77
C GLU A 141 11.60 -23.17 12.39
N PHE A 142 12.30 -23.70 11.38
CA PHE A 142 12.15 -23.21 10.01
C PHE A 142 10.74 -23.47 9.45
N GLN A 143 10.14 -24.63 9.73
CA GLN A 143 8.78 -24.94 9.30
C GLN A 143 7.75 -24.02 9.95
N ALA A 144 7.92 -23.71 11.25
CA ALA A 144 7.06 -22.75 11.95
C ALA A 144 7.17 -21.34 11.34
N PHE A 145 8.41 -20.89 11.06
CA PHE A 145 8.67 -19.64 10.34
C PHE A 145 8.01 -19.61 8.95
N ALA A 146 8.22 -20.66 8.14
CA ALA A 146 7.68 -20.75 6.79
C ALA A 146 6.14 -20.73 6.79
N SER A 147 5.52 -21.41 7.76
CA SER A 147 4.07 -21.39 7.94
C SER A 147 3.55 -20.00 8.29
N ALA A 148 4.20 -19.28 9.22
CA ALA A 148 3.81 -17.92 9.60
C ALA A 148 3.89 -16.95 8.41
N VAL A 149 4.96 -17.03 7.63
CA VAL A 149 5.10 -16.22 6.40
C VAL A 149 4.04 -16.57 5.37
N ALA A 150 3.77 -17.85 5.14
CA ALA A 150 2.77 -18.28 4.17
C ALA A 150 1.35 -17.78 4.53
N SER A 151 0.95 -17.89 5.79
CA SER A 151 -0.34 -17.37 6.26
C SER A 151 -0.44 -15.85 6.10
N TYR A 152 0.57 -15.10 6.55
CA TYR A 152 0.60 -13.64 6.44
C TYR A 152 0.52 -13.17 4.98
N VAL A 153 1.28 -13.80 4.07
CA VAL A 153 1.27 -13.46 2.65
C VAL A 153 -0.08 -13.79 1.99
N ALA A 154 -0.67 -14.94 2.32
CA ALA A 154 -1.96 -15.35 1.76
C ALA A 154 -3.08 -14.36 2.15
N ASP A 155 -3.14 -13.97 3.42
CA ASP A 155 -4.12 -12.98 3.91
C ASP A 155 -3.95 -11.63 3.19
N LEU A 156 -2.73 -11.14 3.04
CA LEU A 156 -2.46 -9.90 2.31
C LEU A 156 -2.82 -9.99 0.83
N GLN A 157 -2.55 -11.12 0.17
CA GLN A 157 -2.90 -11.32 -1.24
C GLN A 157 -4.42 -11.30 -1.45
N GLU A 158 -5.19 -11.91 -0.54
CA GLU A 158 -6.65 -11.88 -0.60
C GLU A 158 -7.20 -10.45 -0.44
N ILE A 159 -6.63 -9.65 0.48
CA ILE A 159 -7.00 -8.24 0.66
C ILE A 159 -6.66 -7.42 -0.58
N ILE A 160 -5.51 -7.66 -1.20
CA ILE A 160 -5.11 -6.97 -2.44
C ILE A 160 -6.09 -7.27 -3.58
N LEU A 161 -6.54 -8.52 -3.69
CA LEU A 161 -7.45 -8.95 -4.75
C LEU A 161 -8.87 -8.45 -4.53
N THR A 162 -9.37 -8.52 -3.29
CA THR A 162 -10.78 -8.22 -2.97
C THR A 162 -11.02 -6.80 -2.49
N ASN A 163 -9.98 -6.09 -2.07
CA ASN A 163 -10.04 -4.80 -1.38
C ASN A 163 -11.01 -4.83 -0.17
N SER A 164 -11.04 -5.96 0.55
CA SER A 164 -11.96 -6.23 1.66
C SER A 164 -11.26 -7.00 2.79
N GLY A 165 -11.88 -7.07 3.98
CA GLY A 165 -11.33 -7.76 5.15
C GLY A 165 -10.56 -6.85 6.11
N SER A 166 -9.67 -7.44 6.89
CA SER A 166 -8.83 -6.75 7.89
C SER A 166 -7.37 -7.11 7.66
N LEU A 167 -6.46 -6.14 7.80
CA LEU A 167 -5.03 -6.41 7.70
C LEU A 167 -4.60 -7.40 8.81
N PRO A 168 -3.84 -8.45 8.47
CA PRO A 168 -3.28 -9.36 9.47
C PRO A 168 -2.25 -8.62 10.34
N GLU A 169 -2.00 -9.14 11.54
CA GLU A 169 -0.92 -8.62 12.39
C GLU A 169 0.43 -8.80 11.69
N ALA A 170 1.24 -7.74 11.65
CA ALA A 170 2.59 -7.77 11.06
C ALA A 170 3.64 -8.39 12.02
N THR A 171 3.18 -9.27 12.92
CA THR A 171 3.96 -9.93 13.95
C THR A 171 3.54 -11.39 14.06
N ALA A 172 4.50 -12.31 14.18
CA ALA A 172 4.24 -13.70 14.54
C ALA A 172 5.21 -14.17 15.62
N THR A 173 4.74 -15.02 16.53
CA THR A 173 5.56 -15.61 17.59
C THR A 173 5.92 -17.06 17.25
N LEU A 174 7.21 -17.38 17.30
CA LEU A 174 7.73 -18.74 17.14
C LEU A 174 8.15 -19.30 18.51
N PRO A 175 8.02 -20.63 18.73
CA PRO A 175 8.48 -21.28 19.94
C PRO A 175 9.99 -21.10 20.18
#